data_AF-A0A3S0ZN61-F1
#
_entry.id   AF-A0A3S0ZN61-F1
#
_cell.length_a   1.000
_cell.length_b   1.000
_cell.length_c   1.000
_cell.angle_alpha   90.00
_cell.angle_beta   90.00
_cell.angle_gamma   90.00
#
_symmetry.space_group_name_H-M   'P 1'
#
loop_
_entity.id
_entity.type
_entity.pdbx_description
1 polymer ?
#
loop_
_entity_poly.entity_id
_entity_poly.type
_entity_poly.pdbx_seq_one_letter_code
_entity_poly.pdbx_strand_id
1 'polypeptide(L)'
;MSRVVKESTRTYTVRDSNGVKTVTERTVTTEDGVTTTYKEEKTEGIVGGGGGTCPMMSGGSSSGAPAKPLAMSKSSGGQAPSGDMKEFREQGLKAHNDRRKKHGVPPMKLNNDLNKYAQEWADHLVKTSTFQHSNCTLSNGERVGENIAQKWSSAGADFTGEEATEMWYSEISKHDYKSEQSMGTGHFTQVVWKDSVELGLGKAKSSDGKCFVVGSYRPAGNFIGQFTKNVFPPK
;
A
#
# COMPACT_ATOMS: atom_id res chain seq x y z
N MET A 1 27.56 7.74 38.67
CA MET A 1 26.26 7.53 38.00
C MET A 1 25.20 7.72 39.07
N SER A 2 24.55 8.89 39.10
CA SER A 2 23.55 9.22 40.11
C SER A 2 22.32 8.33 39.96
N ARG A 3 21.80 7.82 41.07
CA ARG A 3 20.70 6.84 41.09
C ARG A 3 19.36 7.53 40.77
N VAL A 4 18.50 6.85 40.02
CA VAL A 4 17.14 7.33 39.70
C VAL A 4 16.24 7.15 40.92
N VAL A 5 15.55 8.21 41.33
CA VAL A 5 14.62 8.21 42.48
C VAL A 5 13.16 8.28 42.07
N LYS A 6 12.86 8.80 40.87
CA LYS A 6 11.49 8.88 40.35
C LYS A 6 11.49 8.76 38.85
N GLU A 7 10.59 7.94 38.32
CA GLU A 7 10.35 7.81 36.89
C GLU A 7 8.86 7.88 36.61
N SER A 8 8.45 8.65 35.59
CA SER A 8 7.07 8.69 35.12
C SER A 8 7.03 8.75 33.61
N THR A 9 6.15 7.94 33.01
CA THR A 9 5.90 7.94 31.58
C THR A 9 4.49 8.42 31.30
N ARG A 10 4.31 9.33 30.35
CA ARG A 10 3.01 9.81 29.89
C ARG A 10 2.95 9.72 28.37
N THR A 11 1.90 9.09 27.86
CA THR A 11 1.61 9.08 26.42
C THR A 11 0.36 9.91 26.14
N TYR A 12 0.43 10.77 25.13
CA TYR A 12 -0.70 11.59 24.68
C TYR A 12 -0.67 11.83 23.17
N THR A 13 -1.83 12.12 22.61
CA THR A 13 -2.00 12.36 21.18
C THR A 13 -2.07 13.86 20.89
N VAL A 14 -1.28 14.34 19.94
CA VAL A 14 -1.28 15.71 19.43
C VAL A 14 -1.82 15.69 18.01
N ARG A 15 -2.84 16.52 17.72
CA ARG A 15 -3.38 16.69 16.37
C ARG A 15 -2.91 18.04 15.82
N ASP A 16 -2.23 18.04 14.68
CA ASP A 16 -1.79 19.25 13.97
C ASP A 16 -2.25 19.22 12.50
N SER A 17 -1.91 20.25 11.72
CA SER A 17 -2.26 20.36 10.30
C SER A 17 -1.64 19.27 9.42
N ASN A 18 -0.66 18.52 9.93
CA ASN A 18 0.09 17.49 9.22
C ASN A 18 -0.31 16.06 9.65
N GLY A 19 -1.26 15.91 10.58
CA GLY A 19 -1.79 14.61 10.99
C GLY A 19 -1.96 14.45 12.50
N VAL A 20 -2.04 13.19 12.93
CA VAL A 20 -2.10 12.82 14.34
C VAL A 20 -0.73 12.28 14.77
N LYS A 21 -0.19 12.75 15.89
CA LYS A 21 1.09 12.29 16.46
C LYS A 21 0.83 11.73 17.84
N THR A 22 1.44 10.59 18.15
CA THR A 22 1.51 10.08 19.51
C THR A 22 2.85 10.53 20.11
N VAL A 23 2.80 11.23 21.23
CA VAL A 23 3.97 11.69 21.98
C VAL A 23 4.06 10.86 23.26
N THR A 24 5.22 10.24 23.48
CA THR A 24 5.54 9.57 24.74
C THR A 24 6.63 10.37 25.45
N GLU A 25 6.31 10.89 26.63
CA GLU A 25 7.24 11.59 27.50
C GLU A 25 7.67 10.68 28.65
N ARG A 26 8.97 10.52 28.83
CA ARG A 26 9.57 9.82 29.96
C ARG A 26 10.33 10.83 30.81
N THR A 27 9.89 11.05 32.04
CA THR A 27 10.56 11.93 33.00
C THR A 27 11.30 11.10 34.03
N VAL A 28 12.59 11.40 34.21
CA VAL A 28 13.50 10.73 35.15
C VAL A 28 14.05 11.79 36.11
N THR A 29 13.92 11.57 37.41
CA THR A 29 14.53 12.40 38.46
C THR A 29 15.61 11.60 39.18
N THR A 30 16.80 12.19 39.35
CA THR A 30 17.94 11.59 40.08
C THR A 30 18.01 12.07 41.53
N GLU A 31 18.77 11.37 42.38
CA GLU A 31 19.00 11.73 43.79
C GLU A 31 19.49 13.17 43.98
N ASP A 32 20.22 13.72 43.01
CA ASP A 32 20.72 15.10 43.03
C ASP A 32 19.63 16.16 42.74
N GLY A 33 18.37 15.74 42.64
CA GLY A 33 17.22 16.60 42.32
C GLY A 33 17.11 16.98 40.83
N VAL A 34 18.01 16.48 39.99
CA VAL A 34 18.00 16.75 38.54
C VAL A 34 16.86 15.97 37.90
N THR A 35 15.98 16.68 37.20
CA THR A 35 14.87 16.08 36.45
C THR A 35 15.12 16.24 34.94
N THR A 36 15.09 15.15 34.20
CA THR A 36 15.26 15.10 32.74
C THR A 36 14.02 14.48 32.10
N THR A 37 13.46 15.14 31.09
CA THR A 37 12.34 14.61 30.31
C THR A 37 12.80 14.27 28.89
N TYR A 38 12.61 13.02 28.49
CA TYR A 38 12.82 12.51 27.14
C TYR A 38 11.48 12.47 26.42
N LYS A 39 11.44 12.92 25.16
CA LYS A 39 10.23 12.85 24.33
C LYS A 39 10.51 11.99 23.10
N GLU A 40 9.61 11.06 22.83
CA GLU A 40 9.57 10.29 21.59
C GLU A 40 8.27 10.62 20.86
N GLU A 41 8.38 11.12 19.63
CA GLU A 41 7.24 11.48 18.79
C GLU A 41 7.09 10.43 17.69
N LYS A 42 5.91 9.83 17.59
CA LYS A 42 5.58 8.89 16.52
C LYS A 42 4.36 9.42 15.76
N THR A 43 4.58 9.83 14.52
CA THR A 43 3.51 10.27 13.63
C THR A 43 2.61 9.09 13.29
N GLU A 44 1.33 9.18 13.64
CA GLU A 44 0.30 8.32 13.07
C GLU A 44 0.10 8.77 11.62
N GLY A 45 0.57 7.93 10.70
CA GLY A 45 0.78 8.31 9.32
C GLY A 45 0.12 7.33 8.37
N ILE A 46 -0.62 7.88 7.42
CA ILE A 46 -0.77 7.28 6.11
C ILE A 46 0.54 7.50 5.39
N VAL A 47 1.32 6.46 5.17
CA VAL A 47 2.43 6.55 4.22
C VAL A 47 1.82 6.27 2.85
N GLY A 48 1.30 7.33 2.23
CA GLY A 48 1.11 7.42 0.78
C GLY A 48 2.48 7.65 0.14
N GLY A 49 3.42 6.75 0.41
CA GLY A 49 4.77 6.86 -0.12
C GLY A 49 4.70 6.64 -1.62
N GLY A 50 5.34 7.53 -2.39
CA GLY A 50 5.51 7.41 -3.84
C GLY A 50 6.37 6.19 -4.22
N GLY A 51 5.88 4.99 -3.90
CA GLY A 51 6.27 3.76 -4.54
C GLY A 51 5.71 3.81 -5.94
N GLY A 52 6.54 4.26 -6.88
CA GLY A 52 6.21 4.11 -8.29
C GLY A 52 5.90 2.65 -8.53
N THR A 53 4.82 2.38 -9.25
CA THR A 53 4.46 1.03 -9.73
C THR A 53 5.69 0.28 -10.23
N CYS A 54 5.68 -1.04 -10.08
CA CYS A 54 6.63 -1.99 -10.66
C CYS A 54 7.46 -1.39 -11.82
N PRO A 55 8.82 -1.43 -11.78
CA PRO A 55 9.68 -0.65 -12.66
C PRO A 55 9.15 -0.62 -14.09
N MET A 56 8.84 0.58 -14.56
CA MET A 56 8.22 0.82 -15.86
C MET A 56 9.19 0.39 -16.95
N MET A 57 8.73 -0.38 -17.95
CA MET A 57 9.56 -0.73 -19.09
C MET A 57 9.42 0.31 -20.20
N SER A 58 10.56 0.82 -20.67
CA SER A 58 10.68 1.38 -22.01
C SER A 58 10.66 0.21 -23.00
N GLY A 59 9.85 0.31 -24.05
CA GLY A 59 9.77 -0.73 -25.08
C GLY A 59 11.14 -1.01 -25.69
N GLY A 60 11.70 -2.17 -25.39
CA GLY A 60 12.97 -2.65 -25.95
C GLY A 60 13.19 -4.12 -25.60
N SER A 61 13.17 -4.99 -26.60
CA SER A 61 13.52 -6.40 -26.46
C SER A 61 14.97 -6.55 -26.00
N SER A 62 15.20 -7.15 -24.83
CA SER A 62 16.43 -7.89 -24.57
C SER A 62 16.22 -8.97 -23.51
N SER A 63 16.71 -10.15 -23.86
CA SER A 63 16.75 -11.38 -23.07
C SER A 63 17.68 -11.23 -21.86
N GLY A 64 17.13 -11.23 -20.65
CA GLY A 64 17.87 -11.35 -19.40
C GLY A 64 17.52 -12.67 -18.69
N ALA A 65 18.53 -13.37 -18.21
CA ALA A 65 18.46 -14.70 -17.59
C ALA A 65 17.47 -14.79 -16.40
N PRO A 66 16.82 -15.95 -16.15
CA PRO A 66 15.83 -16.09 -15.10
C PRO A 66 16.49 -16.12 -13.71
N ALA A 67 16.06 -15.22 -12.83
CA ALA A 67 16.30 -15.35 -11.39
C ALA A 67 15.40 -16.47 -10.82
N LYS A 68 15.92 -17.20 -9.82
CA LYS A 68 15.32 -18.39 -9.21
C LYS A 68 13.83 -18.20 -8.87
N PRO A 69 12.96 -19.16 -9.22
CA PRO A 69 11.55 -19.14 -8.83
C PRO A 69 11.40 -19.11 -7.31
N LEU A 70 10.40 -18.37 -6.83
CA LEU A 70 9.91 -18.50 -5.46
C LEU A 70 9.51 -19.96 -5.24
N ALA A 71 10.22 -20.65 -4.34
CA ALA A 71 9.90 -22.02 -3.97
C ALA A 71 8.53 -22.04 -3.28
N MET A 72 7.57 -22.73 -3.91
CA MET A 72 6.27 -23.02 -3.29
C MET A 72 6.50 -23.94 -2.08
N SER A 73 6.39 -23.38 -0.89
CA SER A 73 6.16 -24.19 0.31
C SER A 73 4.70 -24.66 0.26
N LYS A 74 4.50 -25.98 0.21
CA LYS A 74 3.17 -26.59 0.34
C LYS A 74 2.62 -26.30 1.74
N SER A 75 1.74 -25.31 1.83
CA SER A 75 0.73 -25.25 2.90
C SER A 75 -0.58 -25.78 2.32
N SER A 76 -0.96 -26.97 2.77
CA SER A 76 -2.26 -27.58 2.54
C SER A 76 -3.33 -26.81 3.31
N GLY A 77 -4.30 -26.24 2.60
CA GLY A 77 -5.52 -25.71 3.20
C GLY A 77 -6.07 -24.52 2.43
N GLY A 78 -6.89 -24.78 1.41
CA GLY A 78 -7.76 -23.76 0.84
C GLY A 78 -8.81 -23.36 1.88
N GLN A 79 -8.48 -22.40 2.74
CA GLN A 79 -9.45 -21.74 3.60
C GLN A 79 -10.15 -20.68 2.76
N ALA A 80 -11.48 -20.74 2.71
CA ALA A 80 -12.29 -19.64 2.22
C ALA A 80 -11.88 -18.35 2.94
N PRO A 81 -11.86 -17.19 2.27
CA PRO A 81 -11.55 -15.94 2.94
C PRO A 81 -12.49 -15.76 4.14
N SER A 82 -11.94 -15.34 5.28
CA SER A 82 -12.76 -14.88 6.41
C SER A 82 -13.75 -13.82 5.91
N GLY A 83 -14.95 -13.75 6.51
CA GLY A 83 -15.99 -12.81 6.06
C GLY A 83 -15.49 -11.38 5.88
N ASP A 84 -14.55 -10.96 6.75
CA ASP A 84 -13.84 -9.67 6.70
C ASP A 84 -13.02 -9.47 5.40
N MET A 85 -12.28 -10.47 4.94
CA MET A 85 -11.48 -10.35 3.71
C MET A 85 -12.34 -10.33 2.44
N LYS A 86 -13.48 -11.01 2.44
CA LYS A 86 -14.44 -10.94 1.33
C LYS A 86 -15.01 -9.52 1.23
N GLU A 87 -15.46 -8.97 2.34
CA GLU A 87 -16.01 -7.61 2.39
C GLU A 87 -14.98 -6.56 1.98
N PHE A 88 -13.75 -6.65 2.50
CA PHE A 88 -12.63 -5.79 2.12
C PHE A 88 -12.41 -5.77 0.59
N ARG A 89 -12.42 -6.94 -0.05
CA ARG A 89 -12.23 -7.07 -1.51
C ARG A 89 -13.40 -6.48 -2.29
N GLU A 90 -14.64 -6.68 -1.82
CA GLU A 90 -15.84 -6.13 -2.45
C GLU A 90 -15.90 -4.60 -2.34
N GLN A 91 -15.56 -4.03 -1.19
CA GLN A 91 -15.42 -2.59 -0.99
C GLN A 91 -14.36 -2.01 -1.92
N GLY A 92 -13.18 -2.64 -1.99
CA GLY A 92 -12.10 -2.21 -2.87
C GLY A 92 -12.49 -2.27 -4.35
N LEU A 93 -13.10 -3.37 -4.80
CA LEU A 93 -13.59 -3.50 -6.17
C LEU A 93 -14.62 -2.41 -6.50
N LYS A 94 -15.59 -2.18 -5.60
CA LYS A 94 -16.62 -1.17 -5.77
C LYS A 94 -15.99 0.22 -5.91
N ALA A 95 -15.08 0.60 -5.01
CA ALA A 95 -14.39 1.88 -5.07
C ALA A 95 -13.60 2.04 -6.38
N HIS A 96 -12.87 1.00 -6.82
CA HIS A 96 -12.16 1.03 -8.10
C HIS A 96 -13.12 1.29 -9.26
N ASN A 97 -14.23 0.56 -9.32
CA ASN A 97 -15.21 0.68 -10.40
C ASN A 97 -15.95 2.02 -10.38
N ASP A 98 -16.24 2.58 -9.21
CA ASP A 98 -16.82 3.91 -9.06
C ASP A 98 -15.87 5.00 -9.58
N ARG A 99 -14.56 4.88 -9.30
CA ARG A 99 -13.54 5.79 -9.85
C ARG A 99 -13.36 5.59 -11.35
N ARG A 100 -13.20 4.37 -11.82
CA ARG A 100 -13.09 4.03 -13.25
C ARG A 100 -14.26 4.54 -14.10
N LYS A 101 -15.49 4.48 -13.55
CA LYS A 101 -16.67 5.04 -14.19
C LYS A 101 -16.55 6.55 -14.45
N LYS A 102 -15.97 7.32 -13.51
CA LYS A 102 -15.72 8.76 -13.69
C LYS A 102 -14.78 9.04 -14.87
N HIS A 103 -13.84 8.15 -15.12
CA HIS A 103 -12.89 8.25 -16.24
C HIS A 103 -13.42 7.62 -17.53
N GLY A 104 -14.64 7.07 -17.52
CA GLY A 104 -15.24 6.44 -18.69
C GLY A 104 -14.54 5.16 -19.15
N VAL A 105 -13.80 4.48 -18.27
CA VAL A 105 -13.14 3.20 -18.58
C VAL A 105 -13.95 2.00 -18.08
N PRO A 106 -13.81 0.79 -18.68
CA PRO A 106 -14.58 -0.39 -18.29
C PRO A 106 -14.34 -0.80 -16.83
N PRO A 107 -15.34 -1.38 -16.14
CA PRO A 107 -15.13 -1.90 -14.79
C PRO A 107 -14.20 -3.12 -14.78
N MET A 108 -13.53 -3.36 -13.66
CA MET A 108 -12.76 -4.56 -13.38
C MET A 108 -13.62 -5.62 -12.69
N LYS A 109 -13.12 -6.87 -12.66
CA LYS A 109 -13.63 -7.96 -11.83
C LYS A 109 -12.54 -8.47 -10.89
N LEU A 110 -12.92 -9.00 -9.73
CA LEU A 110 -11.98 -9.69 -8.85
C LEU A 110 -11.47 -10.98 -9.49
N ASN A 111 -10.19 -11.29 -9.28
CA ASN A 111 -9.57 -12.53 -9.71
C ASN A 111 -8.90 -13.22 -8.51
N ASN A 112 -9.16 -14.52 -8.35
CA ASN A 112 -8.68 -15.28 -7.18
C ASN A 112 -7.16 -15.48 -7.17
N ASP A 113 -6.53 -15.64 -8.33
CA ASP A 113 -5.07 -15.79 -8.41
C ASP A 113 -4.37 -14.49 -8.05
N LEU A 114 -4.91 -13.35 -8.52
CA LEU A 114 -4.42 -12.03 -8.13
C LEU A 114 -4.68 -11.75 -6.64
N ASN A 115 -5.83 -12.14 -6.09
CA ASN A 115 -6.12 -12.02 -4.66
C ASN A 115 -5.12 -12.80 -3.81
N LYS A 116 -4.75 -14.01 -4.24
CA LYS A 116 -3.76 -14.83 -3.56
C LYS A 116 -2.38 -14.18 -3.63
N TYR A 117 -1.96 -13.75 -4.82
CA TYR A 117 -0.68 -13.06 -5.02
C TYR A 117 -0.57 -11.79 -4.16
N ALA A 118 -1.60 -10.93 -4.20
CA ALA A 118 -1.63 -9.70 -3.41
C ALA A 118 -1.59 -9.99 -1.89
N GLN A 119 -2.27 -11.04 -1.43
CA GLN A 119 -2.25 -11.43 -0.02
C GLN A 119 -0.87 -11.93 0.41
N GLU A 120 -0.25 -12.82 -0.36
CA GLU A 120 1.10 -13.33 -0.10
C GLU A 120 2.11 -12.18 -0.02
N TRP A 121 1.96 -11.16 -0.87
CA TRP A 121 2.82 -9.98 -0.82
C TRP A 121 2.53 -9.09 0.39
N ALA A 122 1.25 -8.86 0.75
CA ALA A 122 0.91 -8.10 1.96
C ALA A 122 1.48 -8.76 3.22
N ASP A 123 1.37 -10.08 3.32
CA ASP A 123 1.93 -10.87 4.42
C ASP A 123 3.47 -10.75 4.47
N HIS A 124 4.12 -10.74 3.30
CA HIS A 124 5.56 -10.51 3.18
C HIS A 124 5.95 -9.13 3.72
N LEU A 125 5.27 -8.06 3.31
CA LEU A 125 5.57 -6.68 3.73
C LEU A 125 5.44 -6.48 5.24
N VAL A 126 4.41 -7.07 5.84
CA VAL A 126 4.25 -7.10 7.30
C VAL A 126 5.41 -7.83 7.97
N LYS A 127 5.77 -9.02 7.45
CA LYS A 127 6.84 -9.86 8.02
C LYS A 127 8.22 -9.20 7.94
N THR A 128 8.53 -8.52 6.85
CA THR A 128 9.82 -7.84 6.65
C THR A 128 9.82 -6.40 7.14
N SER A 129 8.64 -5.84 7.44
CA SER A 129 8.47 -4.41 7.73
C SER A 129 9.06 -3.49 6.66
N THR A 130 9.04 -3.93 5.39
CA THR A 130 9.51 -3.14 4.25
C THR A 130 8.33 -2.58 3.46
N PHE A 131 8.53 -1.42 2.83
CA PHE A 131 7.59 -0.84 1.87
C PHE A 131 8.24 -0.91 0.49
N GLN A 132 8.04 -2.03 -0.21
CA GLN A 132 8.64 -2.28 -1.52
C GLN A 132 7.70 -3.08 -2.42
N HIS A 133 7.82 -2.87 -3.73
CA HIS A 133 7.10 -3.67 -4.70
C HIS A 133 7.60 -5.11 -4.76
N SER A 134 6.72 -6.01 -5.18
CA SER A 134 7.09 -7.38 -5.54
C SER A 134 7.94 -7.41 -6.81
N ASN A 135 8.28 -8.61 -7.27
CA ASN A 135 8.80 -8.80 -8.62
C ASN A 135 7.74 -8.55 -9.72
N CYS A 136 6.49 -8.28 -9.32
CA CYS A 136 5.34 -7.99 -10.18
C CYS A 136 5.13 -9.02 -11.29
N THR A 137 5.41 -10.28 -10.96
CA THR A 137 5.38 -11.38 -11.91
C THR A 137 4.74 -12.58 -11.24
N LEU A 138 3.64 -13.06 -11.82
CA LEU A 138 2.97 -14.28 -11.39
C LEU A 138 3.86 -15.50 -11.62
N SER A 139 3.51 -16.62 -10.97
CA SER A 139 4.26 -17.88 -11.10
C SER A 139 4.37 -18.43 -12.53
N ASN A 140 3.47 -18.03 -13.42
CA ASN A 140 3.47 -18.38 -14.85
C ASN A 140 4.34 -17.43 -15.71
N GLY A 141 5.05 -16.47 -15.10
CA GLY A 141 5.88 -15.48 -15.80
C GLY A 141 5.10 -14.26 -16.31
N GLU A 142 3.78 -14.20 -16.10
CA GLU A 142 2.96 -13.06 -16.51
C GLU A 142 3.21 -11.85 -15.60
N ARG A 143 3.42 -10.69 -16.20
CA ARG A 143 3.58 -9.43 -15.47
C ARG A 143 2.22 -8.89 -14.99
N VAL A 144 2.19 -8.41 -13.76
CA VAL A 144 1.02 -7.73 -13.16
C VAL A 144 1.36 -6.30 -12.75
N GLY A 145 0.35 -5.44 -12.72
CA GLY A 145 0.46 -4.13 -12.07
C GLY A 145 0.39 -4.30 -10.56
N GLU A 146 0.96 -3.36 -9.81
CA GLU A 146 0.91 -3.40 -8.34
C GLU A 146 0.81 -1.99 -7.74
N ASN A 147 -0.11 -1.83 -6.80
CA ASN A 147 -0.18 -0.68 -5.89
C ASN A 147 -0.01 -1.18 -4.45
N ILE A 148 0.66 -0.38 -3.61
CA ILE A 148 0.84 -0.68 -2.18
C ILE A 148 0.36 0.51 -1.36
N ALA A 149 -0.33 0.25 -0.27
CA ALA A 149 -0.72 1.25 0.72
C ALA A 149 -0.27 0.81 2.11
N GLN A 150 0.18 1.77 2.93
CA GLN A 150 0.56 1.53 4.32
C GLN A 150 -0.03 2.59 5.24
N LYS A 151 -0.54 2.13 6.39
CA LYS A 151 -0.92 2.94 7.55
C LYS A 151 -0.24 2.40 8.78
N TRP A 152 0.03 3.28 9.74
CA TRP A 152 0.48 2.88 11.08
C TRP A 152 -0.30 3.65 12.15
N SER A 153 -0.68 2.94 13.23
CA SER A 153 -1.23 3.53 14.45
C SER A 153 -0.79 2.72 15.66
N SER A 154 -0.59 3.40 16.79
CA SER A 154 -0.30 2.78 18.08
C SER A 154 -1.41 1.85 18.57
N ALA A 155 -2.67 2.14 18.19
CA ALA A 155 -3.84 1.34 18.53
C ALA A 155 -4.10 0.16 17.55
N GLY A 156 -3.24 0.02 16.53
CA GLY A 156 -3.43 -0.91 15.43
C GLY A 156 -4.16 -0.26 14.26
N ALA A 157 -3.43 -0.04 13.15
CA ALA A 157 -4.02 0.47 11.92
C ALA A 157 -4.87 -0.60 11.20
N ASP A 158 -5.86 -0.13 10.45
CA ASP A 158 -6.61 -0.94 9.49
C ASP A 158 -6.91 -0.14 8.23
N PHE A 159 -7.27 -0.88 7.19
CA PHE A 159 -7.80 -0.38 5.93
C PHE A 159 -9.10 -1.08 5.58
N THR A 160 -10.11 -0.28 5.25
CA THR A 160 -11.17 -0.70 4.34
C THR A 160 -10.63 -0.75 2.90
N GLY A 161 -11.28 -1.52 2.03
CA GLY A 161 -10.90 -1.58 0.62
C GLY A 161 -11.11 -0.24 -0.10
N GLU A 162 -12.13 0.50 0.34
CA GLU A 162 -12.43 1.85 -0.15
C GLU A 162 -11.31 2.82 0.21
N GLU A 163 -10.89 2.90 1.49
CA GLU A 163 -9.83 3.83 1.91
C GLU A 163 -8.50 3.61 1.17
N ALA A 164 -8.11 2.35 0.95
CA ALA A 164 -6.89 2.05 0.19
C ALA A 164 -7.01 2.52 -1.26
N THR A 165 -8.18 2.31 -1.88
CA THR A 165 -8.45 2.76 -3.25
C THR A 165 -8.46 4.28 -3.37
N GLU A 166 -9.09 4.98 -2.42
CA GLU A 166 -9.14 6.44 -2.41
C GLU A 166 -7.78 7.07 -2.21
N MET A 167 -6.94 6.45 -1.39
CA MET A 167 -5.55 6.86 -1.23
C MET A 167 -4.79 6.82 -2.54
N TRP A 168 -4.86 5.70 -3.27
CA TRP A 168 -4.25 5.58 -4.60
C TRP A 168 -4.84 6.56 -5.60
N TYR A 169 -6.16 6.73 -5.60
CA TYR A 169 -6.85 7.64 -6.51
C TYR A 169 -6.52 9.13 -6.25
N SER A 170 -6.22 9.52 -5.01
CA SER A 170 -5.94 10.92 -4.62
C SER A 170 -4.77 11.56 -5.40
N GLU A 171 -3.88 10.75 -5.97
CA GLU A 171 -2.79 11.20 -6.84
C GLU A 171 -3.28 11.85 -8.15
N ILE A 172 -4.56 11.71 -8.49
CA ILE A 172 -5.21 12.44 -9.61
C ILE A 172 -4.91 13.95 -9.57
N SER A 173 -4.79 14.52 -8.37
CA SER A 173 -4.48 15.94 -8.16
C SER A 173 -3.13 16.38 -8.74
N LYS A 174 -2.22 15.44 -9.00
CA LYS A 174 -0.86 15.67 -9.51
C LYS A 174 -0.70 15.24 -10.98
N HIS A 175 -1.73 14.68 -11.60
CA HIS A 175 -1.63 14.07 -12.92
C HIS A 175 -1.82 15.08 -14.04
N ASP A 176 -0.84 15.14 -14.94
CA ASP A 176 -0.91 15.90 -16.19
C ASP A 176 -1.30 14.97 -17.34
N TYR A 177 -2.56 15.07 -17.77
CA TYR A 177 -3.13 14.29 -18.86
C TYR A 177 -2.48 14.55 -20.23
N LYS A 178 -1.62 15.56 -20.35
CA LYS A 178 -0.85 15.85 -21.57
C LYS A 178 0.54 15.19 -21.57
N SER A 179 0.97 14.66 -20.43
CA SER A 179 2.26 13.99 -20.30
C SER A 179 2.11 12.48 -20.48
N GLU A 180 3.11 11.84 -21.07
CA GLU A 180 3.22 10.37 -21.08
C GLU A 180 3.57 9.79 -19.70
N GLN A 181 3.99 10.62 -18.73
CA GLN A 181 4.20 10.20 -17.36
C GLN A 181 4.21 11.42 -16.41
N SER A 182 3.50 11.34 -15.29
CA SER A 182 3.61 12.33 -14.21
C SER A 182 4.18 11.68 -12.95
N MET A 183 5.19 12.30 -12.35
CA MET A 183 5.81 11.80 -11.13
C MET A 183 4.81 11.77 -9.97
N GLY A 184 4.81 10.67 -9.21
CA GLY A 184 3.90 10.50 -8.06
C GLY A 184 2.42 10.33 -8.43
N THR A 185 2.14 9.78 -9.62
CA THR A 185 0.77 9.48 -10.08
C THR A 185 0.53 8.02 -10.43
N GLY A 186 1.53 7.16 -10.21
CA GLY A 186 1.53 5.77 -10.64
C GLY A 186 0.39 4.95 -10.04
N HIS A 187 0.00 5.22 -8.79
CA HIS A 187 -1.09 4.50 -8.17
C HIS A 187 -2.42 4.90 -8.81
N PHE A 188 -2.65 6.20 -8.99
CA PHE A 188 -3.84 6.72 -9.66
C PHE A 188 -3.96 6.15 -11.07
N THR A 189 -2.90 6.25 -11.88
CA THR A 189 -2.94 5.81 -13.28
C THR A 189 -3.22 4.32 -13.39
N GLN A 190 -2.72 3.51 -12.45
CA GLN A 190 -3.03 2.07 -12.40
C GLN A 190 -4.49 1.79 -12.02
N VAL A 191 -5.08 2.53 -11.07
CA VAL A 191 -6.50 2.40 -10.70
C VAL A 191 -7.41 2.64 -11.91
N VAL A 192 -7.12 3.67 -12.69
CA VAL A 192 -7.94 4.08 -13.84
C VAL A 192 -7.45 3.54 -15.18
N TRP A 193 -6.43 2.66 -15.19
CA TRP A 193 -5.84 2.13 -16.43
C TRP A 193 -6.88 1.37 -17.24
N LYS A 194 -7.27 1.90 -18.40
CA LYS A 194 -8.37 1.37 -19.21
C LYS A 194 -8.24 -0.12 -19.48
N ASP A 195 -7.06 -0.58 -19.89
CA ASP A 195 -6.85 -1.96 -20.33
C ASP A 195 -6.73 -2.97 -19.19
N SER A 196 -6.57 -2.53 -17.93
CA SER A 196 -6.61 -3.41 -16.76
C SER A 196 -8.06 -3.80 -16.46
N VAL A 197 -8.37 -5.11 -16.48
CA VAL A 197 -9.73 -5.64 -16.37
C VAL A 197 -9.93 -6.59 -15.20
N GLU A 198 -8.86 -7.05 -14.57
CA GLU A 198 -8.88 -7.90 -13.38
C GLU A 198 -8.11 -7.27 -12.23
N LEU A 199 -8.64 -7.45 -11.02
CA LEU A 199 -8.11 -6.91 -9.77
C LEU A 199 -7.93 -8.04 -8.75
N GLY A 200 -6.82 -8.01 -8.02
CA GLY A 200 -6.63 -8.75 -6.78
C GLY A 200 -6.31 -7.80 -5.63
N LEU A 201 -6.80 -8.12 -4.43
CA LEU A 201 -6.54 -7.33 -3.23
C LEU A 201 -6.14 -8.23 -2.06
N GLY A 202 -5.06 -7.83 -1.38
CA GLY A 202 -4.54 -8.44 -0.17
C GLY A 202 -4.36 -7.39 0.93
N LYS A 203 -4.55 -7.81 2.19
CA LYS A 203 -4.39 -6.95 3.36
C LYS A 203 -3.73 -7.75 4.49
N ALA A 204 -2.74 -7.17 5.13
CA ALA A 204 -2.08 -7.76 6.29
C ALA A 204 -1.81 -6.71 7.37
N LYS A 205 -1.93 -7.12 8.63
CA LYS A 205 -1.64 -6.29 9.80
C LYS A 205 -0.46 -6.86 10.56
N SER A 206 0.44 -6.00 10.99
CA SER A 206 1.56 -6.36 11.84
C SER A 206 1.22 -6.12 13.31
N SER A 207 1.87 -6.87 14.21
CA SER A 207 1.71 -6.69 15.65
C SER A 207 2.25 -5.36 16.16
N ASP A 208 3.14 -4.69 15.40
CA ASP A 208 3.65 -3.36 15.73
C ASP A 208 2.71 -2.22 15.27
N GLY A 209 1.51 -2.54 14.78
CA GLY A 209 0.43 -1.60 14.48
C GLY A 209 0.40 -1.07 13.05
N LYS A 210 1.15 -1.66 12.12
CA LYS A 210 1.07 -1.32 10.69
C LYS A 210 -0.01 -2.15 10.00
N CYS A 211 -0.61 -1.59 8.97
CA CYS A 211 -1.45 -2.30 8.03
C CYS A 211 -0.93 -2.03 6.62
N PHE A 212 -0.74 -3.10 5.84
CA PHE A 212 -0.38 -3.05 4.43
C PHE A 212 -1.54 -3.55 3.58
N VAL A 213 -1.77 -2.88 2.46
CA VAL A 213 -2.70 -3.30 1.42
C VAL A 213 -1.94 -3.37 0.10
N VAL A 214 -2.16 -4.45 -0.65
CA VAL A 214 -1.61 -4.66 -1.98
C VAL A 214 -2.76 -4.82 -2.97
N GLY A 215 -2.71 -4.06 -4.06
CA GLY A 215 -3.60 -4.21 -5.21
C GLY A 215 -2.81 -4.73 -6.40
N SER A 216 -3.27 -5.80 -7.03
CA SER A 216 -2.65 -6.41 -8.21
C SER A 216 -3.58 -6.33 -9.41
N TYR A 217 -3.03 -5.94 -10.56
CA TYR A 217 -3.83 -5.59 -11.75
C TYR A 217 -3.41 -6.43 -12.95
N ARG A 218 -4.40 -6.94 -13.70
CA ARG A 218 -4.17 -7.68 -14.95
C ARG A 218 -5.10 -7.22 -16.07
N PRO A 219 -4.58 -6.97 -17.28
CA PRO A 219 -3.19 -6.68 -17.62
C PRO A 219 -2.56 -5.57 -16.77
N ALA A 220 -1.23 -5.58 -16.64
CA ALA A 220 -0.49 -4.53 -15.95
C ALA A 220 -0.72 -3.16 -16.63
N GLY A 221 -0.72 -2.08 -15.84
CA GLY A 221 -0.78 -0.71 -16.34
C GLY A 221 0.59 -0.04 -16.38
N ASN A 222 0.58 1.28 -16.57
CA ASN A 222 1.75 2.16 -16.49
C ASN A 222 2.88 1.81 -17.46
N PHE A 223 2.52 1.38 -18.67
CA PHE A 223 3.45 1.25 -19.77
C PHE A 223 3.72 2.62 -20.41
N ILE A 224 4.99 3.02 -20.46
CA ILE A 224 5.42 4.26 -21.09
C ILE A 224 5.00 4.25 -22.57
N GLY A 225 4.43 5.36 -23.05
CA GLY A 225 3.89 5.47 -24.41
C GLY A 225 2.45 4.97 -24.57
N GLN A 226 1.80 4.55 -23.48
CA GLN A 226 0.41 4.09 -23.48
C GLN A 226 -0.52 4.88 -22.55
N PHE A 227 -0.02 5.92 -21.85
CA PHE A 227 -0.79 6.65 -20.85
C PHE A 227 -1.97 7.40 -21.47
N THR A 228 -1.73 8.11 -22.58
CA THR A 228 -2.77 8.88 -23.30
C THR A 228 -3.91 8.01 -23.86
N LYS A 229 -3.69 6.69 -24.00
CA LYS A 229 -4.70 5.72 -24.45
C LYS A 229 -5.44 5.02 -23.30
N ASN A 230 -4.91 5.14 -22.08
CA ASN A 230 -5.36 4.38 -20.92
C ASN A 230 -5.83 5.23 -19.73
N VAL A 231 -5.39 6.49 -19.63
CA VAL A 231 -5.67 7.39 -18.52
C VAL A 231 -6.37 8.63 -19.07
N PHE A 232 -7.69 8.65 -18.96
CA PHE A 232 -8.51 9.77 -19.44
C PHE A 232 -8.80 10.76 -18.31
N PRO A 233 -9.08 12.04 -18.58
CA PRO A 233 -9.60 12.94 -17.57
C PRO A 233 -10.98 12.47 -17.05
N PRO A 234 -11.33 12.78 -15.79
CA PRO A 234 -12.66 12.51 -15.26
C PRO A 234 -13.72 13.33 -16.02
N LYS A 235 -14.91 12.76 -16.18
CA LYS A 235 -16.10 13.39 -16.77
C LYS A 235 -16.87 14.23 -15.76
#